data_AF-A0A2E8BAL5-F1
#
_entry.id   AF-A0A2E8BAL5-F1
#
_cell.length_a   1.000
_cell.length_b   1.000
_cell.length_c   1.000
_cell.angle_alpha   90.00
_cell.angle_beta   90.00
_cell.angle_gamma   90.00
#
_symmetry.space_group_name_H-M   'P 1'
#
loop_
_entity.id
_entity.type
_entity.pdbx_description
1 polymer ?
#
loop_
_entity_poly.entity_id
_entity_poly.type
_entity_poly.pdbx_seq_one_letter_code
_entity_poly.pdbx_strand_id
1 'polypeptide(L)'
;MQLNGIVSSGLGRAHVFMSQPHYQEQFRSILGTTAWPGTLNITVEQEHLMHYIALRNKAGIETPDADASSLKGAQHVNVDEFDALRVRGFLRDGVSFGGATAYRAKISSKEVAVDCAILIPDLTRHVDVVEVISGPFLRERLSIEDGDVVTLHVEA
;
A
#
# COMPACT_ATOMS: atom_id res chain seq x y z
N MET A 1 2.53 13.24 -2.37
CA MET A 1 1.13 13.24 -1.88
C MET A 1 1.09 12.76 -0.43
N GLN A 2 0.20 13.29 0.43
CA GLN A 2 0.07 12.83 1.83
C GLN A 2 -1.24 12.06 2.05
N LEU A 3 -1.16 10.94 2.77
CA LEU A 3 -2.30 10.15 3.27
C LEU A 3 -2.15 9.96 4.78
N ASN A 4 -3.12 10.41 5.56
CA ASN A 4 -3.21 10.05 6.98
C ASN A 4 -4.11 8.83 7.14
N GLY A 5 -3.83 8.03 8.17
CA GLY A 5 -4.64 6.85 8.45
C GLY A 5 -4.34 6.22 9.79
N ILE A 6 -5.18 5.24 10.11
CA ILE A 6 -5.17 4.50 11.37
C ILE A 6 -4.66 3.09 11.11
N VAL A 7 -3.68 2.66 11.89
CA VAL A 7 -3.14 1.30 11.83
C VAL A 7 -4.21 0.28 12.21
N SER A 8 -4.32 -0.79 11.43
CA SER A 8 -5.25 -1.88 11.69
C SER A 8 -4.61 -3.26 11.45
N SER A 9 -5.18 -4.29 12.07
CA SER A 9 -4.82 -5.68 11.78
C SER A 9 -5.69 -6.26 10.68
N GLY A 10 -5.06 -6.97 9.74
CA GLY A 10 -5.76 -7.82 8.78
C GLY A 10 -5.92 -9.26 9.27
N LEU A 11 -6.30 -10.17 8.37
CA LEU A 11 -6.46 -11.60 8.65
C LEU A 11 -5.14 -12.38 8.79
N GLY A 12 -3.99 -11.68 8.77
CA GLY A 12 -2.66 -12.31 8.86
C GLY A 12 -2.28 -13.18 7.66
N ARG A 13 -2.97 -13.09 6.51
CA ARG A 13 -2.75 -13.96 5.34
C ARG A 13 -1.68 -13.45 4.37
N ALA A 14 -1.35 -12.16 4.44
CA ALA A 14 -0.39 -11.53 3.52
C ALA A 14 1.00 -12.19 3.59
N HIS A 15 1.42 -12.73 4.75
CA HIS A 15 2.73 -13.38 4.91
C HIS A 15 2.99 -14.51 3.90
N VAL A 16 1.95 -15.26 3.52
CA VAL A 16 2.05 -16.35 2.54
C VAL A 16 2.50 -15.81 1.17
N PHE A 17 1.92 -14.68 0.76
CA PHE A 17 2.25 -14.00 -0.48
C PHE A 17 3.59 -13.28 -0.35
N MET A 18 3.77 -12.48 0.70
CA MET A 18 4.97 -11.65 0.89
C MET A 18 6.25 -12.46 1.05
N SER A 19 6.16 -13.73 1.46
CA SER A 19 7.35 -14.60 1.55
C SER A 19 7.75 -15.27 0.23
N GLN A 20 6.98 -15.11 -0.85
CA GLN A 20 7.32 -15.76 -2.13
C GLN A 20 8.58 -15.12 -2.75
N PRO A 21 9.60 -15.91 -3.15
CA PRO A 21 10.83 -15.37 -3.74
C PRO A 21 10.58 -14.45 -4.94
N HIS A 22 9.59 -14.79 -5.77
CA HIS A 22 9.22 -14.01 -6.95
C HIS A 22 8.81 -12.56 -6.62
N TYR A 23 8.10 -12.35 -5.51
CA TYR A 23 7.77 -11.00 -5.08
C TYR A 23 8.94 -10.33 -4.36
N GLN A 24 9.70 -11.07 -3.55
CA GLN A 24 10.84 -10.53 -2.82
C GLN A 24 11.92 -9.93 -3.74
N GLU A 25 12.18 -10.55 -4.90
CA GLU A 25 13.09 -10.01 -5.91
C GLU A 25 12.59 -8.67 -6.49
N GLN A 26 11.29 -8.56 -6.75
CA GLN A 26 10.67 -7.33 -7.25
C GLN A 26 10.62 -6.24 -6.17
N PHE A 27 10.28 -6.60 -4.93
CA PHE A 27 10.30 -5.69 -3.79
C PHE A 27 11.69 -5.14 -3.51
N ARG A 28 12.75 -5.94 -3.67
CA ARG A 28 14.14 -5.46 -3.54
C ARG A 28 14.47 -4.35 -4.54
N SER A 29 13.91 -4.42 -5.76
CA SER A 29 14.10 -3.36 -6.76
C SER A 29 13.34 -2.08 -6.41
N ILE A 30 12.22 -2.19 -5.69
CA ILE A 30 11.40 -1.05 -5.26
C ILE A 30 11.99 -0.39 -4.00
N LEU A 31 12.30 -1.20 -2.98
CA LEU A 31 12.69 -0.79 -1.62
C LEU A 31 14.20 -0.68 -1.41
N GLY A 32 15.02 -1.21 -2.35
CA GLY A 32 16.47 -1.34 -2.18
C GLY A 32 16.89 -2.48 -1.23
N THR A 33 15.94 -3.18 -0.61
CA THR A 33 16.16 -4.30 0.32
C THR A 33 15.01 -5.29 0.26
N THR A 34 15.17 -6.49 0.83
CA THR A 34 14.07 -7.45 0.98
C THR A 34 12.96 -6.88 1.85
N ALA A 35 11.71 -7.11 1.46
CA ALA A 35 10.57 -6.70 2.28
C ALA A 35 10.39 -7.63 3.48
N TRP A 36 9.98 -7.08 4.61
CA TRP A 36 9.43 -7.86 5.71
C TRP A 36 8.27 -8.73 5.19
N PRO A 37 8.15 -10.02 5.60
CA PRO A 37 7.15 -10.94 5.08
C PRO A 37 5.74 -10.67 5.65
N GLY A 38 5.19 -9.50 5.33
CA GLY A 38 3.85 -9.05 5.70
C GLY A 38 3.60 -7.63 5.22
N THR A 39 2.35 -7.19 5.36
CA THR A 39 1.94 -5.80 5.08
C THR A 39 1.44 -5.16 6.38
N LEU A 40 1.70 -3.86 6.52
CA LEU A 40 1.02 -3.03 7.52
C LEU A 40 -0.25 -2.49 6.88
N ASN A 41 -1.40 -2.74 7.50
CA ASN A 41 -2.67 -2.20 7.03
C ASN A 41 -2.92 -0.84 7.68
N ILE A 42 -3.31 0.13 6.85
CA ILE A 42 -3.65 1.49 7.27
C ILE A 42 -5.01 1.81 6.69
N THR A 43 -6.00 2.06 7.54
CA THR A 43 -7.29 2.59 7.12
C THR A 43 -7.14 4.09 6.89
N VAL A 44 -7.30 4.52 5.64
CA VAL A 44 -7.13 5.92 5.22
C VAL A 44 -8.26 6.76 5.78
N GLU A 45 -7.91 7.92 6.33
CA GLU A 45 -8.90 8.88 6.80
C GLU A 45 -9.75 9.41 5.64
N GLN A 46 -11.02 9.69 5.91
CA GLN A 46 -12.02 10.04 4.88
C GLN A 46 -11.58 11.23 4.00
N GLU A 47 -10.93 12.24 4.58
CA GLU A 47 -10.44 13.42 3.86
C GLU A 47 -9.29 13.10 2.87
N HIS A 48 -8.57 12.00 3.11
CA HIS A 48 -7.49 11.52 2.26
C HIS A 48 -7.94 10.41 1.29
N LEU A 49 -9.17 9.88 1.42
CA LEU A 49 -9.65 8.76 0.62
C LEU A 49 -9.63 9.06 -0.89
N MET A 50 -9.99 10.27 -1.31
CA MET A 50 -9.95 10.67 -2.72
C MET A 50 -8.55 10.58 -3.35
N HIS A 51 -7.51 10.87 -2.56
CA HIS A 51 -6.12 10.79 -3.00
C HIS A 51 -5.71 9.32 -3.19
N TYR A 52 -6.11 8.45 -2.27
CA TYR A 52 -5.88 7.02 -2.40
C TYR A 52 -6.64 6.41 -3.58
N ILE A 53 -7.90 6.77 -3.79
CA ILE A 53 -8.69 6.34 -4.95
C ILE A 53 -8.01 6.78 -6.25
N ALA A 54 -7.43 7.97 -6.32
CA ALA A 54 -6.70 8.41 -7.52
C ALA A 54 -5.48 7.51 -7.83
N LEU A 55 -4.71 7.10 -6.81
CA LEU A 55 -3.62 6.13 -6.97
C LEU A 55 -4.13 4.73 -7.37
N ARG A 56 -5.29 4.30 -6.85
CA ARG A 56 -5.95 3.05 -7.25
C ARG A 56 -6.38 3.08 -8.71
N ASN A 57 -7.00 4.19 -9.15
CA ASN A 57 -7.38 4.38 -10.55
C ASN A 57 -6.16 4.34 -11.47
N LYS A 58 -5.05 4.99 -11.09
CA LYS A 58 -3.78 4.91 -11.83
C LYS A 58 -3.20 3.49 -11.86
N ALA A 59 -3.42 2.71 -10.81
CA ALA A 59 -3.07 1.28 -10.76
C ALA A 59 -4.04 0.38 -11.55
N GLY A 60 -5.11 0.94 -12.14
CA GLY A 60 -6.13 0.19 -12.86
C GLY A 60 -7.15 -0.52 -11.96
N ILE A 61 -7.25 -0.12 -10.68
CA ILE A 61 -8.11 -0.73 -9.68
C ILE A 61 -9.26 0.22 -9.34
N GLU A 62 -10.48 -0.18 -9.72
CA GLU A 62 -11.68 0.58 -9.42
C GLU A 62 -12.06 0.46 -7.93
N THR A 63 -12.88 1.42 -7.48
CA THR A 63 -13.29 1.52 -6.07
C THR A 63 -14.79 1.83 -5.97
N PRO A 64 -15.67 0.98 -6.53
CA PRO A 64 -17.09 1.30 -6.74
C PRO A 64 -17.87 1.51 -5.43
N ASP A 65 -17.41 0.92 -4.33
CA ASP A 65 -18.08 1.00 -3.03
C ASP A 65 -17.66 2.24 -2.21
N ALA A 66 -16.81 3.12 -2.75
CA ALA A 66 -16.47 4.40 -2.11
C ALA A 66 -17.63 5.41 -2.23
N ASP A 67 -17.67 6.40 -1.32
CA ASP A 67 -18.68 7.43 -1.38
C ASP A 67 -18.54 8.32 -2.63
N ALA A 68 -19.67 8.83 -3.11
CA ALA A 68 -19.73 9.61 -4.35
C ALA A 68 -18.87 10.88 -4.33
N SER A 69 -18.64 11.47 -3.15
CA SER A 69 -17.84 12.68 -3.03
C SER A 69 -16.35 12.37 -3.22
N SER A 70 -15.85 11.28 -2.62
CA SER A 70 -14.47 10.82 -2.81
C SER A 70 -14.20 10.37 -4.24
N LEU A 71 -15.15 9.67 -4.87
CA LEU A 71 -15.06 9.26 -6.28
C LEU A 71 -14.94 10.47 -7.22
N LYS A 72 -15.78 11.48 -7.03
CA LYS A 72 -15.74 12.72 -7.82
C LYS A 72 -14.46 13.52 -7.54
N GLY A 73 -14.03 13.59 -6.28
CA GLY A 73 -12.79 14.25 -5.88
C GLY A 73 -11.57 13.61 -6.55
N ALA A 74 -11.50 12.27 -6.57
CA ALA A 74 -10.38 11.53 -7.13
C ALA A 74 -10.14 11.82 -8.63
N GLN A 75 -11.18 12.16 -9.40
CA GLN A 75 -11.06 12.55 -10.82
C GLN A 75 -10.25 13.84 -11.03
N HIS A 76 -10.09 14.65 -9.98
CA HIS A 76 -9.41 15.94 -10.03
C HIS A 76 -8.03 15.89 -9.36
N VAL A 77 -7.62 14.74 -8.83
CA VAL A 77 -6.30 14.55 -8.22
C VAL A 77 -5.31 14.16 -9.32
N ASN A 78 -4.34 15.02 -9.59
CA ASN A 78 -3.25 14.68 -10.51
C ASN A 78 -2.32 13.66 -9.85
N VAL A 79 -2.13 12.53 -10.53
CA VAL A 79 -1.24 11.45 -10.08
C VAL A 79 -0.17 11.09 -11.10
N ASP A 80 0.00 11.90 -12.15
CA ASP A 80 0.91 11.61 -13.26
C ASP A 80 2.36 11.51 -12.80
N GLU A 81 2.76 12.34 -11.84
CA GLU A 81 4.10 12.38 -11.27
C GLU A 81 4.45 11.14 -10.42
N PHE A 82 3.46 10.41 -9.87
CA PHE A 82 3.76 9.24 -9.03
C PHE A 82 4.04 8.00 -9.89
N ASP A 83 5.24 7.46 -9.80
CA ASP A 83 5.64 6.26 -10.53
C ASP A 83 4.87 5.01 -10.04
N ALA A 84 4.07 4.43 -10.94
CA ALA A 84 3.35 3.18 -10.71
C ALA A 84 4.25 1.97 -11.01
N LEU A 85 4.84 1.39 -9.98
CA LEU A 85 5.80 0.29 -10.10
C LEU A 85 5.07 -1.06 -10.11
N ARG A 86 5.03 -1.71 -11.27
CA ARG A 86 4.31 -2.97 -11.42
C ARG A 86 5.03 -4.14 -10.73
N VAL A 87 4.35 -4.80 -9.80
CA VAL A 87 4.73 -6.09 -9.22
C VAL A 87 3.96 -7.18 -9.96
N ARG A 88 4.67 -7.99 -10.73
CA ARG A 88 4.09 -9.04 -11.56
C ARG A 88 3.71 -10.24 -10.70
N GLY A 89 2.51 -10.76 -10.97
CA GLY A 89 2.08 -12.07 -10.52
C GLY A 89 2.79 -13.19 -11.27
N PHE A 90 2.58 -14.42 -10.83
CA PHE A 90 3.23 -15.61 -11.39
C PHE A 90 2.33 -16.85 -11.26
N LEU A 91 2.67 -17.90 -12.01
CA LEU A 91 2.04 -19.21 -11.90
C LEU A 91 3.00 -20.15 -11.16
N ARG A 92 2.49 -20.89 -10.17
CA ARG A 92 3.25 -21.93 -9.47
C ARG A 92 2.35 -23.11 -9.17
N ASP A 93 2.78 -24.30 -9.57
CA ASP A 93 2.05 -25.55 -9.33
C ASP A 93 0.58 -25.50 -9.81
N GLY A 94 0.32 -24.77 -10.90
CA GLY A 94 -1.02 -24.55 -11.46
C GLY A 94 -1.86 -23.49 -10.73
N VAL A 95 -1.35 -22.89 -9.65
CA VAL A 95 -1.99 -21.81 -8.89
C VAL A 95 -1.50 -20.46 -9.39
N SER A 96 -2.43 -19.58 -9.74
CA SER A 96 -2.13 -18.20 -10.13
C SER A 96 -2.01 -17.31 -8.89
N PHE A 97 -0.92 -16.58 -8.82
CA PHE A 97 -0.66 -15.55 -7.81
C PHE A 97 -0.81 -14.18 -8.48
N GLY A 98 -1.72 -13.34 -7.96
CA GLY A 98 -2.05 -12.03 -8.54
C GLY A 98 -0.88 -11.05 -8.53
N GLY A 99 -0.93 -9.99 -9.34
CA GLY A 99 0.02 -8.90 -9.24
C GLY A 99 -0.40 -7.84 -8.24
N ALA A 100 0.38 -6.77 -8.20
CA ALA A 100 0.07 -5.54 -7.51
C ALA A 100 0.75 -4.36 -8.19
N THR A 101 0.35 -3.16 -7.83
CA THR A 101 1.04 -1.93 -8.20
C THR A 101 1.59 -1.28 -6.93
N ALA A 102 2.85 -0.91 -6.94
CA ALA A 102 3.51 -0.27 -5.82
C ALA A 102 3.80 1.21 -6.12
N TYR A 103 3.72 2.05 -5.08
CA TYR A 103 4.15 3.44 -5.11
C TYR A 103 5.13 3.67 -3.98
N ARG A 104 6.29 4.26 -4.26
CA ARG A 104 7.28 4.59 -3.22
C ARG A 104 6.71 5.62 -2.26
N ALA A 105 7.02 5.45 -0.98
CA ALA A 105 6.53 6.33 0.06
C ALA A 105 7.45 6.34 1.28
N LYS A 106 7.23 7.29 2.17
CA LYS A 106 7.72 7.24 3.55
C LYS A 106 6.55 7.17 4.50
N ILE A 107 6.65 6.28 5.48
CA ILE A 107 5.71 6.20 6.59
C ILE A 107 6.34 6.85 7.82
N SER A 108 5.57 7.66 8.54
CA SER A 108 6.01 8.29 9.77
C SER A 108 4.97 8.19 10.87
N SER A 109 5.46 8.05 12.10
CA SER A 109 4.70 8.25 13.33
C SER A 109 5.61 8.94 14.34
N LYS A 110 5.09 9.94 15.06
CA LYS A 110 5.87 10.76 15.99
C LYS A 110 7.09 11.37 15.27
N GLU A 111 8.30 11.13 15.77
CA GLU A 111 9.56 11.65 15.20
C GLU A 111 10.30 10.62 14.32
N VAL A 112 9.72 9.44 14.08
CA VAL A 112 10.37 8.38 13.30
C VAL A 112 9.73 8.27 11.93
N ALA A 113 10.57 8.25 10.89
CA ALA A 113 10.18 8.00 9.51
C ALA A 113 10.95 6.81 8.94
N VAL A 114 10.30 6.04 8.07
CA VAL A 114 10.85 4.82 7.44
C VAL A 114 10.48 4.81 5.96
N ASP A 115 11.45 4.50 5.10
CA ASP A 115 11.21 4.29 3.68
C ASP A 115 10.38 3.01 3.47
N CYS A 116 9.37 3.10 2.62
CA CYS A 116 8.38 2.05 2.38
C CYS A 116 7.80 2.14 0.96
N ALA A 117 6.82 1.29 0.66
CA ALA A 117 5.97 1.46 -0.50
C ALA A 117 4.52 1.11 -0.15
N ILE A 118 3.59 1.87 -0.71
CA ILE A 118 2.19 1.49 -0.79
C ILE A 118 2.04 0.37 -1.81
N LEU A 119 1.24 -0.64 -1.50
CA LEU A 119 0.91 -1.74 -2.37
C LEU A 119 -0.59 -1.75 -2.65
N ILE A 120 -0.97 -1.77 -3.92
CA ILE A 120 -2.36 -1.90 -4.39
C ILE A 120 -2.48 -3.25 -5.10
N PRO A 121 -3.00 -4.30 -4.44
CA PRO A 121 -3.18 -5.61 -5.05
C PRO A 121 -4.20 -5.58 -6.20
N ASP A 122 -3.99 -6.40 -7.23
CA ASP A 122 -4.95 -6.56 -8.33
C ASP A 122 -6.32 -7.07 -7.86
N LEU A 123 -6.29 -7.85 -6.78
CA LEU A 123 -7.47 -8.44 -6.17
C LEU A 123 -7.56 -8.00 -4.71
N THR A 124 -8.27 -6.89 -4.49
CA THR A 124 -8.59 -6.39 -3.16
C THR A 124 -10.09 -6.15 -3.04
N ARG A 125 -10.62 -6.35 -1.83
CA ARG A 125 -12.00 -5.98 -1.45
C ARG A 125 -12.06 -4.81 -0.49
N HIS A 126 -10.92 -4.40 0.06
CA HIS A 126 -10.86 -3.26 0.95
C HIS A 126 -10.70 -1.99 0.12
N VAL A 127 -11.58 -1.03 0.36
CA VAL A 127 -11.69 0.22 -0.40
C VAL A 127 -10.77 1.30 0.17
N ASP A 128 -10.74 1.38 1.49
CA ASP A 128 -10.10 2.40 2.31
C ASP A 128 -8.83 1.91 3.00
N VAL A 129 -8.49 0.62 2.89
CA VAL A 129 -7.25 0.07 3.46
C VAL A 129 -6.12 0.15 2.45
N VAL A 130 -5.04 0.79 2.86
CA VAL A 130 -3.73 0.79 2.22
C VAL A 130 -2.89 -0.35 2.83
N GLU A 131 -2.26 -1.15 1.98
CA GLU A 131 -1.24 -2.11 2.39
C GLU A 131 0.15 -1.49 2.22
N VAL A 132 0.99 -1.51 3.25
CA VAL A 132 2.35 -0.96 3.22
C VAL A 132 3.38 -2.07 3.37
N ILE A 133 4.37 -2.08 2.49
CA ILE A 133 5.56 -2.92 2.58
C ILE A 133 6.79 -2.08 2.92
N SER A 134 7.72 -2.66 3.66
CA SER A 134 9.00 -2.03 4.01
C SER A 134 10.06 -3.08 4.28
N GLY A 135 11.33 -2.67 4.33
CA GLY A 135 12.42 -3.54 4.79
C GLY A 135 12.24 -4.02 6.23
N PRO A 136 12.14 -3.11 7.22
CA PRO A 136 11.96 -3.47 8.62
C PRO A 136 10.48 -3.76 8.96
N PHE A 137 10.25 -4.41 10.11
CA PHE A 137 8.93 -4.55 10.71
C PHE A 137 8.43 -3.21 11.27
N LEU A 138 7.44 -2.60 10.63
CA LEU A 138 7.01 -1.23 10.93
C LEU A 138 6.44 -1.03 12.34
N ARG A 139 5.70 -2.00 12.88
CA ARG A 139 5.10 -1.89 14.22
C ARG A 139 6.17 -1.70 15.29
N GLU A 140 7.24 -2.48 15.21
CA GLU A 140 8.38 -2.33 16.11
C GLU A 140 9.15 -1.05 15.81
N ARG A 141 9.48 -0.80 14.54
CA ARG A 141 10.35 0.32 14.14
C ARG A 141 9.77 1.69 14.48
N LEU A 142 8.44 1.84 14.35
CA LEU A 142 7.71 3.06 14.65
C LEU A 142 7.08 3.03 16.06
N SER A 143 7.14 1.90 16.77
CA SER A 143 6.46 1.69 18.06
C SER A 143 4.97 2.05 17.97
N ILE A 144 4.29 1.39 17.02
CA ILE A 144 2.87 1.59 16.71
C ILE A 144 2.05 0.29 16.83
N GLU A 145 0.82 0.43 17.29
CA GLU A 145 -0.18 -0.63 17.42
C GLU A 145 -1.50 -0.27 16.71
N ASP A 146 -2.49 -1.16 16.77
CA ASP A 146 -3.80 -0.87 16.17
C ASP A 146 -4.45 0.33 16.83
N GLY A 147 -5.01 1.23 16.01
CA GLY A 147 -5.58 2.50 16.49
C GLY A 147 -4.60 3.68 16.45
N ASP A 148 -3.29 3.43 16.28
CA ASP A 148 -2.33 4.52 16.14
C ASP A 148 -2.45 5.23 14.79
N VAL A 149 -2.23 6.55 14.82
CA VAL A 149 -2.19 7.39 13.63
C VAL A 149 -0.81 7.37 13.00
N VAL A 150 -0.79 7.24 11.68
CA VAL A 150 0.41 7.30 10.85
C VAL A 150 0.18 8.19 9.65
N THR A 151 1.26 8.75 9.12
CA THR A 151 1.25 9.54 7.91
C THR A 151 2.10 8.85 6.85
N LEU A 152 1.54 8.71 5.64
CA LEU A 152 2.23 8.27 4.45
C LEU A 152 2.49 9.47 3.53
N HIS A 153 3.74 9.63 3.12
CA HIS A 153 4.14 10.57 2.08
C HIS A 153 4.56 9.79 0.83
N VAL A 154 3.70 9.79 -0.19
CA VAL A 154 3.96 9.15 -1.49
C VAL A 154 4.89 10.03 -2.31
N GLU A 155 5.94 9.41 -2.85
CA GLU A 155 7.03 10.05 -3.60
C GLU A 155 6.70 10.13 -5.09
N ALA A 156 6.87 11.33 -5.64
CA ALA A 156 6.83 11.61 -7.08
C ALA A 156 8.20 11.36 -7.71
#